data_AF-A0AAW5SHI3-F1
#
_entry.id   AF-A0AAW5SHI3-F1
#
_cell.length_a   1.000
_cell.length_b   1.000
_cell.length_c   1.000
_cell.angle_alpha   90.00
_cell.angle_beta   90.00
_cell.angle_gamma   90.00
#
_symmetry.space_group_name_H-M   'P 1'
#
loop_
_entity.id
_entity.type
_entity.pdbx_description
1 polymer ?
#
loop_
_entity_poly.entity_id
_entity_poly.type
_entity_poly.pdbx_seq_one_letter_code
_entity_poly.pdbx_strand_id
1 'polypeptide(L)' 'MAEDVRAEIVASVLEVVVSEGDQIGEGDTLVLLESMKMEIPVLAEVAGTVSKVSVSVGDVIQAGDLIAVIS' A
#
# COMPACT_ATOMS: atom_id res chain seq x y z
N MET A 1 9.41 11.81 -8.77
CA MET A 1 10.51 10.93 -8.30
C MET A 1 9.80 9.69 -7.81
N ALA A 2 10.22 8.49 -8.17
CA ALA A 2 9.49 7.31 -7.72
C ALA A 2 9.70 7.09 -6.21
N GLU A 3 8.61 7.03 -5.45
CA GLU A 3 8.55 6.75 -4.02
C GLU A 3 8.11 5.29 -3.83
N ASP A 4 8.88 4.53 -3.06
CA ASP A 4 8.56 3.14 -2.73
C ASP A 4 7.75 3.11 -1.43
N VAL A 5 6.48 2.71 -1.50
CA VAL A 5 5.66 2.45 -0.32
C VAL A 5 5.95 1.05 0.17
N ARG A 6 6.44 0.95 1.41
CA ARG A 6 6.86 -0.32 2.02
C ARG A 6 6.07 -0.61 3.28
N ALA A 7 5.91 -1.89 3.57
CA ALA A 7 5.29 -2.36 4.80
C ALA A 7 6.16 -2.02 6.02
N GLU A 8 5.57 -1.43 7.06
CA GLU A 8 6.29 -1.16 8.31
C GLU A 8 6.20 -2.32 9.31
N ILE A 9 5.22 -3.20 9.12
CA ILE A 9 4.89 -4.30 10.03
C ILE A 9 4.59 -5.59 9.26
N VAL A 10 4.53 -6.69 10.00
CA VAL A 10 4.00 -7.96 9.47
C VAL A 10 2.48 -7.94 9.53
N ALA A 11 1.83 -8.11 8.39
CA ALA A 11 0.37 -8.09 8.25
C ALA A 11 -0.08 -8.88 7.02
N SER A 12 -1.38 -9.13 6.91
CA SER A 12 -2.01 -9.64 5.68
C SER A 12 -2.73 -8.52 4.94
N VAL A 13 -2.74 -8.55 3.61
CA VAL A 13 -3.45 -7.59 2.78
C VAL A 13 -4.93 -7.91 2.81
N LEU A 14 -5.71 -7.04 3.45
CA LEU A 14 -7.15 -7.19 3.57
C LEU A 14 -7.86 -6.70 2.30
N GLU A 15 -7.45 -5.54 1.80
CA GLU A 15 -8.03 -4.92 0.61
C GLU A 15 -6.98 -4.07 -0.11
N VAL A 16 -7.03 -4.05 -1.43
CA VAL A 16 -6.24 -3.13 -2.27
C VAL A 16 -7.20 -2.12 -2.86
N VAL A 17 -7.06 -0.86 -2.47
CA VAL A 17 -8.01 0.22 -2.80
C VAL A 17 -7.62 0.95 -4.09
N VAL A 18 -6.37 0.81 -4.52
CA VAL A 18 -5.80 1.48 -5.70
C VAL A 18 -5.37 0.50 -6.79
N SER A 19 -5.35 0.98 -8.02
CA SER A 19 -4.85 0.26 -9.19
C SER A 19 -3.69 0.99 -9.86
N GLU A 20 -2.91 0.27 -10.65
CA GLU A 20 -1.85 0.86 -11.47
C GLU A 20 -2.45 1.91 -12.45
N GLY A 21 -1.90 3.11 -12.44
CA GLY A 21 -2.38 4.26 -13.21
C GLY A 21 -3.31 5.20 -12.45
N ASP A 22 -3.75 4.86 -11.24
CA ASP A 22 -4.62 5.72 -10.46
C ASP A 22 -3.89 6.97 -9.94
N GLN A 23 -4.58 8.12 -9.95
CA GLN A 23 -4.11 9.35 -9.32
C GLN A 23 -4.53 9.38 -7.86
N ILE A 24 -3.56 9.63 -6.98
CA ILE A 24 -3.74 9.63 -5.52
C ILE A 24 -3.15 10.90 -4.92
N GLY A 25 -3.76 11.38 -3.84
CA GLY A 25 -3.29 12.49 -3.02
C GLY A 25 -2.47 12.04 -1.82
N GLU A 26 -1.79 13.00 -1.18
CA GLU A 26 -1.17 12.78 0.14
C GLU A 26 -2.27 12.41 1.15
N GLY A 27 -2.06 11.31 1.88
CA GLY A 27 -3.01 10.77 2.84
C GLY A 27 -4.08 9.83 2.25
N ASP A 28 -4.09 9.60 0.94
CA ASP A 28 -5.01 8.62 0.34
C ASP A 28 -4.63 7.19 0.74
N THR A 29 -5.64 6.34 0.95
CA THR A 29 -5.43 4.94 1.32
C THR A 29 -5.11 4.11 0.08
N LEU A 30 -3.96 3.43 0.12
CA LEU A 30 -3.49 2.57 -0.96
C LEU A 30 -3.98 1.13 -0.76
N VAL A 31 -3.71 0.58 0.42
CA VAL A 31 -4.10 -0.77 0.81
C VAL A 31 -4.54 -0.77 2.26
N LEU A 32 -5.42 -1.71 2.60
CA LEU A 32 -5.83 -1.99 3.96
C LEU A 32 -5.14 -3.28 4.40
N LEU A 33 -4.41 -3.22 5.49
CA LEU A 33 -3.74 -4.37 6.09
C LEU A 33 -4.53 -4.87 7.30
N GLU A 34 -4.47 -6.17 7.57
CA GLU A 34 -5.00 -6.78 8.77
C GLU A 34 -3.86 -7.39 9.59
N SER A 35 -3.76 -7.02 10.86
CA SER A 35 -2.84 -7.66 11.81
C SER A 35 -3.48 -7.73 13.19
N MET A 36 -3.45 -8.90 13.82
CA MET A 36 -4.04 -9.12 15.16
C MET A 36 -5.51 -8.67 15.28
N LYS A 37 -6.34 -8.85 14.24
CA LYS A 37 -7.74 -8.39 14.15
C LYS A 37 -7.91 -6.86 14.16
N MET A 38 -6.84 -6.12 13.85
CA MET A 38 -6.86 -4.68 13.64
C MET A 38 -6.60 -4.37 12.17
N GLU A 39 -7.36 -3.43 11.65
CA GLU A 39 -7.22 -2.92 10.29
C GLU A 39 -6.28 -1.71 10.31
N ILE A 40 -5.31 -1.70 9.40
CA ILE A 40 -4.21 -0.73 9.36
C ILE A 40 -4.16 -0.18 7.93
N PRO A 41 -4.65 1.04 7.69
CA PRO A 41 -4.58 1.66 6.38
C PRO A 41 -3.15 2.10 6.08
N VAL A 42 -2.67 1.73 4.90
CA VAL A 42 -1.42 2.25 4.34
C VAL A 42 -1.76 3.48 3.52
N LEU A 43 -1.29 4.63 4.00
CA LEU A 43 -1.55 5.92 3.39
C LEU A 43 -0.41 6.32 2.47
N ALA A 44 -0.72 7.06 1.41
CA ALA A 44 0.28 7.67 0.56
C ALA A 44 0.96 8.85 1.27
N GLU A 45 2.29 8.84 1.33
CA GLU A 45 3.07 9.95 1.90
C GLU A 45 3.20 11.14 0.95
N VAL A 46 2.92 10.94 -0.34
CA VAL A 46 2.99 11.95 -1.39
C VAL A 46 1.85 11.80 -2.37
N ALA A 47 1.40 12.92 -2.94
CA ALA A 47 0.49 12.91 -4.08
C ALA A 47 1.23 12.48 -5.36
N GLY A 48 0.59 11.70 -6.22
CA GLY A 48 1.19 11.23 -7.46
C GLY A 48 0.32 10.25 -8.23
N THR A 49 0.97 9.40 -9.03
CA THR A 49 0.30 8.32 -9.75
C THR A 49 0.85 6.97 -9.32
N VAL A 50 -0.03 6.02 -9.06
CA VAL A 50 0.34 4.64 -8.72
C VAL A 50 1.00 4.01 -9.94
N SER A 51 2.32 3.92 -9.93
CA SER A 51 3.09 3.30 -11.00
C SER A 51 3.00 1.78 -10.97
N LYS A 52 2.92 1.19 -9.78
CA LYS A 52 2.89 -0.26 -9.59
C LYS A 52 2.26 -0.64 -8.26
N VAL A 53 1.51 -1.74 -8.23
CA VAL A 53 1.07 -2.40 -6.99
C VAL A 53 1.69 -3.80 -6.95
N SER A 54 2.45 -4.11 -5.89
CA SER A 54 3.20 -5.37 -5.78
C SER A 54 2.56 -6.38 -4.83
N VAL A 55 1.35 -6.10 -4.36
CA VAL A 55 0.61 -6.94 -3.41
C VAL A 55 -0.81 -7.24 -3.91
N SER A 56 -1.37 -8.36 -3.47
CA SER A 56 -2.74 -8.78 -3.76
C SER A 56 -3.50 -9.06 -2.47
N VAL A 57 -4.84 -8.98 -2.53
CA VAL A 57 -5.72 -9.34 -1.42
C VAL A 57 -5.45 -10.79 -0.97
N GLY A 58 -5.23 -10.97 0.33
CA GLY A 58 -4.88 -12.25 0.95
C GLY A 58 -3.38 -12.52 1.08
N ASP A 59 -2.52 -11.69 0.49
CA ASP A 59 -1.06 -11.85 0.63
C ASP A 59 -0.60 -11.54 2.05
N VAL A 60 0.40 -12.26 2.53
CA VAL A 60 1.06 -11.99 3.81
C VAL A 60 2.37 -11.27 3.54
N ILE A 61 2.50 -10.05 4.05
CA ILE A 61 3.65 -9.18 3.86
C ILE A 61 4.49 -9.08 5.14
N GLN A 62 5.79 -8.87 4.98
CA GLN A 62 6.75 -8.63 6.05
C GLN A 62 7.15 -7.15 6.10
N ALA A 63 7.67 -6.70 7.23
CA ALA A 63 8.26 -5.37 7.33
C ALA A 63 9.40 -5.21 6.29
N GLY A 64 9.30 -4.16 5.48
CA GLY A 64 10.22 -3.84 4.38
C GLY A 64 9.75 -4.29 2.99
N ASP A 65 8.70 -5.11 2.90
CA ASP A 65 8.15 -5.56 1.61
C ASP A 65 7.54 -4.39 0.84
N LEU A 66 7.70 -4.43 -0.48
CA LEU A 66 7.17 -3.41 -1.38
C LEU A 66 5.66 -3.59 -1.55
N ILE A 67 4.90 -2.55 -1.23
CA ILE A 67 3.45 -2.51 -1.38
C ILE A 67 3.09 -1.88 -2.73
N ALA A 68 3.56 -0.66 -2.95
CA ALA A 68 3.26 0.11 -4.16
C ALA A 68 4.42 1.07 -4.49
N VAL A 69 4.44 1.54 -5.73
CA VAL A 69 5.36 2.59 -6.19
C VAL A 69 4.53 3.76 -6.68
N ILE A 70 4.83 4.96 -6.18
CA ILE A 70 4.18 6.22 -6.58
C ILE A 70 5.18 7.05 -7.38
N SER A 71 4.78 7.65 -8.49
CA SER A 71 5.66 8.49 -9.35
C SER A 71 5.31 9.96 -9.37
#